data_AF-A0A0F9VAU6-F1
#
_entry.id   AF-A0A0F9VAU6-F1
#
_cell.length_a   1.000
_cell.length_b   1.000
_cell.length_c   1.000
_cell.angle_alpha   90.00
_cell.angle_beta   90.00
_cell.angle_gamma   90.00
#
_symmetry.space_group_name_H-M   'P 1'
#
loop_
_entity.id
_entity.type
_entity.pdbx_description
1 polymer ?
#
loop_
_entity_poly.entity_id
_entity_poly.type
_entity_poly.pdbx_seq_one_letter_code
_entity_poly.pdbx_strand_id
1 'polypeptide(L)'
;MSKATRRQDPRNGKLIATWKWVSKSGKVVEIPVRMSMDTADGPFLDGNKKVGGRMGRRRHRVTDKVQIGVFLSEPRKIEVVGTDVEIVRKTVFSMLGNIYELDWQPYYRVKLTSPFYFDETGTGMSIEYETIEMAQEDGKWMWRYQHNRGFTVEEGQPKTGMDEDEMTALVPVTEENTVALDAICEQIDALRKYISDFMSPEKIQETLRKAVQKLLPVPDAS
;
A
#
# COMPACT_ATOMS: atom_id res chain seq x y z
N MET A 1 -6.14 42.00 -9.30
CA MET A 1 -6.08 41.12 -8.12
C MET A 1 -7.07 39.98 -8.33
N SER A 2 -6.57 38.77 -8.60
CA SER A 2 -7.41 37.58 -8.80
C SER A 2 -7.91 37.09 -7.44
N LYS A 3 -9.24 37.02 -7.26
CA LYS A 3 -9.82 36.42 -6.05
C LYS A 3 -9.63 34.91 -6.16
N ALA A 4 -8.97 34.32 -5.15
CA ALA A 4 -8.84 32.88 -5.04
C ALA A 4 -10.21 32.25 -4.81
N THR A 5 -10.79 31.66 -5.85
CA THR A 5 -11.98 30.82 -5.76
C THR A 5 -11.60 29.57 -4.95
N ARG A 6 -12.16 29.43 -3.75
CA ARG A 6 -11.93 28.23 -2.91
C ARG A 6 -12.82 27.11 -3.46
N ARG A 7 -12.26 26.27 -4.34
CA ARG A 7 -12.95 25.10 -4.91
C ARG A 7 -13.46 24.20 -3.79
N GLN A 8 -14.75 23.85 -3.83
CA GLN A 8 -15.31 22.84 -2.94
C GLN A 8 -14.70 21.48 -3.33
N ASP A 9 -14.14 20.75 -2.35
CA ASP A 9 -13.61 19.40 -2.61
C ASP A 9 -14.76 18.50 -3.09
N PRO A 10 -14.74 18.00 -4.33
CA PRO A 10 -15.82 17.19 -4.87
C PRO A 10 -16.02 15.87 -4.12
N ARG A 11 -15.04 15.42 -3.31
CA ARG A 11 -15.18 14.28 -2.41
C ARG A 11 -16.30 14.48 -1.38
N ASN A 12 -16.56 15.73 -0.99
CA ASN A 12 -17.62 16.12 -0.07
C ASN A 12 -18.92 16.49 -0.78
N GLY A 13 -19.00 16.29 -2.10
CA GLY A 13 -20.20 16.53 -2.90
C GLY A 13 -21.36 15.61 -2.54
N LYS A 14 -22.57 16.02 -2.91
CA LYS A 14 -23.79 15.22 -2.72
C LYS A 14 -23.72 13.97 -3.58
N LEU A 15 -23.98 12.79 -3.00
CA LEU A 15 -24.14 11.56 -3.77
C LEU A 15 -25.40 11.70 -4.65
N ILE A 16 -25.23 11.59 -5.97
CA ILE A 16 -26.31 11.76 -6.94
C ILE A 16 -26.70 10.46 -7.64
N ALA A 17 -25.76 9.52 -7.75
CA ALA A 17 -25.98 8.23 -8.39
C ALA A 17 -24.94 7.21 -7.90
N THR A 18 -25.26 5.93 -8.13
CA THR A 18 -24.31 4.82 -8.02
C THR A 18 -24.29 4.10 -9.36
N TRP A 19 -23.16 4.13 -10.06
CA TRP A 19 -23.00 3.33 -11.28
C TRP A 19 -22.61 1.90 -10.93
N LYS A 20 -22.98 0.96 -11.81
CA LYS A 20 -22.51 -0.42 -11.73
C LYS A 20 -21.63 -0.69 -12.94
N TRP A 21 -20.42 -1.15 -12.69
CA TRP A 21 -19.52 -1.69 -13.69
C TRP A 21 -19.37 -3.19 -13.43
N VAL A 22 -19.39 -3.99 -14.49
CA VAL A 22 -19.30 -5.46 -14.40
C VAL A 22 -18.07 -5.89 -15.20
N SER A 23 -17.15 -6.59 -14.56
CA SER A 23 -15.99 -7.17 -15.25
C SER A 23 -16.40 -8.31 -16.17
N LYS A 24 -15.51 -8.69 -17.10
CA LYS A 24 -15.66 -9.92 -17.91
C LYS A 24 -15.76 -11.19 -17.04
N SER A 25 -15.17 -11.17 -15.85
CA SER A 25 -15.25 -12.25 -14.85
C SER A 25 -16.54 -12.21 -13.98
N GLY A 26 -17.46 -11.28 -14.23
CA GLY A 26 -18.74 -11.17 -13.52
C GLY A 26 -18.67 -10.42 -12.19
N LYS A 27 -17.52 -9.82 -11.82
CA LYS A 27 -17.38 -9.00 -10.62
C LYS A 27 -18.11 -7.68 -10.82
N VAL A 28 -18.97 -7.33 -9.87
CA VAL A 28 -19.72 -6.07 -9.88
C VAL A 28 -19.02 -5.05 -8.98
N VAL A 29 -18.72 -3.87 -9.52
CA VAL A 29 -18.17 -2.72 -8.79
C VAL A 29 -19.21 -1.62 -8.76
N GLU A 30 -19.57 -1.20 -7.55
CA GLU A 30 -20.47 -0.07 -7.32
C GLU A 30 -19.66 1.23 -7.19
N ILE A 31 -20.04 2.24 -7.97
CA ILE A 31 -19.26 3.46 -8.17
C ILE A 31 -20.08 4.65 -7.69
N PRO A 32 -19.74 5.25 -6.53
CA PRO A 32 -20.45 6.41 -6.03
C PRO A 32 -20.10 7.63 -6.88
N VAL A 33 -21.14 8.30 -7.41
CA VAL A 33 -21.01 9.51 -8.21
C VAL A 33 -21.47 10.69 -7.37
N ARG A 34 -20.55 11.62 -7.14
CA ARG A 34 -20.81 12.82 -6.34
C ARG A 34 -20.88 14.05 -7.22
N MET A 35 -21.69 15.00 -6.82
CA MET A 35 -21.83 16.29 -7.49
C MET A 35 -21.53 17.41 -6.50
N SER A 36 -20.67 18.34 -6.90
CA SER A 36 -20.43 19.60 -6.20
C SER A 36 -20.72 20.77 -7.14
N MET A 37 -21.14 21.90 -6.56
CA MET A 37 -21.28 23.14 -7.30
C MET A 37 -20.11 24.04 -6.94
N ASP A 38 -19.43 24.58 -7.95
CA ASP A 38 -18.31 25.51 -7.72
C ASP A 38 -18.88 26.88 -7.29
N THR A 39 -19.20 27.02 -6.01
CA THR A 39 -19.63 28.31 -5.45
C THR A 39 -18.41 29.22 -5.32
N ALA A 40 -18.44 30.37 -5.98
CA ALA A 40 -17.33 31.32 -5.95
C ALA A 40 -16.99 31.87 -4.56
N ASP A 41 -17.85 31.65 -3.55
CA ASP A 41 -17.68 32.14 -2.19
C ASP A 41 -18.10 31.09 -1.14
N GLY A 42 -17.12 30.41 -0.52
CA GLY A 42 -17.22 29.81 0.83
C GLY A 42 -18.22 28.65 1.05
N PRO A 43 -18.13 27.93 2.18
CA PRO A 43 -18.99 26.77 2.43
C PRO A 43 -20.44 27.20 2.63
N PHE A 44 -21.35 26.45 2.00
CA PHE A 44 -22.73 26.30 2.47
C PHE A 44 -22.66 25.80 3.92
N LEU A 45 -22.78 26.73 4.87
CA LEU A 45 -23.05 26.37 6.26
C LEU A 45 -24.51 25.96 6.30
N ASP A 46 -24.72 24.64 6.32
CA ASP A 46 -25.90 24.06 6.93
C ASP A 46 -25.99 24.58 8.38
N GLY A 47 -27.18 25.05 8.77
CA GLY A 47 -27.49 25.39 10.15
C GLY A 47 -27.70 26.87 10.45
N ASN A 48 -28.98 27.27 10.50
CA ASN A 48 -29.54 28.18 11.50
C ASN A 48 -28.62 29.28 12.05
N LYS A 49 -28.36 30.34 11.28
CA LYS A 49 -28.01 31.65 11.86
C LYS A 49 -28.80 32.76 11.18
N LYS A 50 -29.84 33.23 11.86
CA LYS A 50 -30.44 34.56 11.64
C LYS A 50 -29.34 35.60 11.88
N VAL A 51 -28.83 36.21 10.82
CA VAL A 51 -28.04 37.43 10.91
C VAL A 51 -28.80 38.51 10.15
N GLY A 52 -29.49 39.37 10.90
CA GLY A 52 -30.04 40.62 10.39
C GLY A 52 -28.90 41.58 10.04
N GLY A 53 -29.03 42.28 8.91
CA GLY A 53 -28.11 43.36 8.58
C GLY A 53 -28.00 43.66 7.08
N ARG A 54 -28.75 44.69 6.65
CA ARG A 54 -28.58 45.54 5.45
C ARG A 54 -28.29 44.86 4.10
N MET A 55 -29.30 44.93 3.23
CA MET A 55 -29.25 44.70 1.79
C MET A 55 -28.14 45.53 1.10
N GLY A 56 -27.01 44.90 0.84
CA GLY A 56 -26.19 45.20 -0.34
C GLY A 56 -26.42 44.09 -1.35
N ARG A 57 -27.19 44.35 -2.42
CA ARG A 57 -27.35 43.42 -3.55
C ARG A 57 -26.02 43.29 -4.29
N ARG A 58 -25.06 42.53 -3.73
CA ARG A 58 -24.00 41.92 -4.53
C ARG A 58 -24.68 40.85 -5.39
N ARG A 59 -24.85 41.13 -6.68
CA ARG A 59 -25.21 40.10 -7.65
C ARG A 59 -24.10 39.04 -7.59
N HIS A 60 -24.37 37.94 -6.90
CA HIS A 60 -23.50 36.78 -6.92
C HIS A 60 -23.37 36.36 -8.38
N ARG A 61 -22.16 36.46 -8.92
CA ARG A 61 -21.85 35.84 -10.20
C ARG A 61 -21.65 34.37 -9.89
N VAL A 62 -22.75 33.63 -9.81
CA VAL A 62 -22.69 32.17 -9.71
C VAL A 62 -22.05 31.73 -11.03
N THR A 63 -20.83 31.23 -10.96
CA THR A 63 -20.32 30.40 -12.03
C THR A 63 -20.98 29.05 -11.83
N ASP A 64 -22.13 28.82 -12.48
CA ASP A 64 -22.93 27.59 -12.42
C ASP A 64 -22.18 26.39 -13.05
N LYS A 65 -20.93 26.16 -12.66
CA LYS A 65 -20.16 25.00 -13.11
C LYS A 65 -20.41 23.89 -12.11
N VAL A 66 -21.34 23.02 -12.48
CA VAL A 66 -21.55 21.73 -11.83
C VAL A 66 -20.33 20.86 -12.11
N GLN A 67 -19.71 20.35 -11.05
CA GLN A 67 -18.64 19.36 -11.13
C GLN A 67 -19.17 18.01 -10.66
N ILE A 68 -18.83 16.98 -11.43
CA ILE A 68 -19.10 15.58 -11.12
C ILE A 68 -17.78 14.95 -10.75
N GLY A 69 -17.73 14.32 -9.59
CA GLY A 69 -16.56 13.63 -9.06
C GLY A 69 -16.86 12.17 -8.77
N VAL A 70 -16.00 11.28 -9.25
CA VAL A 70 -15.96 9.87 -8.86
C VAL A 70 -14.68 9.63 -8.09
N PHE A 71 -14.82 9.05 -6.90
CA PHE A 71 -13.73 8.75 -5.99
C PHE A 71 -13.89 7.32 -5.50
N LEU A 72 -13.07 6.42 -6.04
CA LEU A 72 -12.98 5.03 -5.59
C LEU A 72 -11.68 4.85 -4.86
N SER A 73 -11.73 4.21 -3.70
CA SER A 73 -10.56 3.91 -2.87
C SER A 73 -9.89 2.59 -3.28
N GLU A 74 -10.67 1.67 -3.86
CA GLU A 74 -10.24 0.32 -4.22
C GLU A 74 -10.82 -0.05 -5.61
N PRO A 75 -10.10 -0.82 -6.46
CA PRO A 75 -8.78 -1.39 -6.21
C PRO A 75 -7.60 -0.46 -6.56
N ARG A 76 -7.87 0.64 -7.28
CA ARG A 76 -6.99 1.82 -7.34
C ARG A 76 -7.75 3.01 -6.81
N LYS A 77 -6.99 3.98 -6.29
CA LYS A 77 -7.49 5.32 -6.07
C LYS A 77 -7.84 5.97 -7.42
N ILE A 78 -9.09 5.79 -7.87
CA ILE A 78 -9.61 6.43 -9.08
C ILE A 78 -10.26 7.74 -8.65
N GLU A 79 -9.69 8.84 -9.11
CA GLU A 79 -10.24 10.18 -8.90
C GLU A 79 -10.44 10.83 -10.26
N VAL A 80 -11.69 10.96 -10.67
CA VAL A 80 -12.06 11.60 -11.93
C VAL A 80 -13.04 12.72 -11.62
N VAL A 81 -12.70 13.94 -12.03
CA VAL A 81 -13.57 15.11 -11.89
C VAL A 81 -13.79 15.72 -13.27
N GLY A 82 -15.05 16.00 -13.62
CA GLY A 82 -15.42 16.60 -14.90
C GLY A 82 -16.77 17.30 -14.84
N THR A 83 -17.12 18.00 -15.91
CA THR A 83 -18.43 18.69 -16.05
C THR A 83 -19.43 17.88 -16.88
N ASP A 84 -18.95 16.88 -17.62
CA ASP A 84 -19.76 16.01 -18.47
C ASP A 84 -19.83 14.60 -17.87
N VAL A 85 -21.04 14.15 -17.55
CA VAL A 85 -21.32 12.85 -16.93
C VAL A 85 -20.85 11.70 -17.80
N GLU A 86 -21.04 11.77 -19.12
CA GLU A 86 -20.73 10.68 -20.05
C GLU A 86 -19.23 10.53 -20.24
N ILE A 87 -18.50 11.64 -20.34
CA ILE A 87 -17.04 11.62 -20.41
C ILE A 87 -16.46 11.04 -19.12
N VAL A 88 -16.91 11.51 -17.95
CA VAL A 88 -16.47 10.99 -16.64
C VAL A 88 -16.77 9.48 -16.55
N ARG A 89 -17.96 9.05 -16.97
CA ARG A 89 -18.34 7.63 -16.97
C ARG A 89 -17.44 6.79 -17.85
N LYS A 90 -17.19 7.23 -19.09
CA LYS A 90 -16.32 6.51 -20.03
C LYS A 90 -14.90 6.39 -19.50
N THR A 91 -14.35 7.46 -18.92
CA THR A 91 -13.02 7.46 -18.31
C THR A 91 -12.94 6.49 -17.14
N VAL A 92 -13.89 6.54 -16.20
CA VAL A 92 -13.92 5.64 -15.05
C VAL A 92 -14.07 4.17 -15.49
N PHE A 93 -14.96 3.89 -16.45
CA PHE A 93 -15.20 2.54 -16.94
C PHE A 93 -13.98 1.99 -17.71
N SER A 94 -13.27 2.84 -18.45
CA SER A 94 -12.00 2.47 -19.09
C SER A 94 -10.92 2.16 -18.06
N MET A 95 -10.78 2.97 -17.01
CA MET A 95 -9.82 2.71 -15.93
C MET A 95 -10.13 1.41 -15.19
N LEU A 96 -11.41 1.14 -14.92
CA LEU A 96 -11.84 -0.14 -14.34
C LEU A 96 -11.61 -1.31 -15.29
N GLY A 97 -11.93 -1.15 -16.57
CA GLY A 97 -11.62 -2.12 -17.61
C GLY A 97 -10.15 -2.49 -17.59
N ASN A 98 -9.26 -1.50 -17.66
CA ASN A 98 -7.83 -1.73 -17.59
C ASN A 98 -7.42 -2.48 -16.32
N ILE A 99 -7.83 -2.03 -15.13
CA ILE A 99 -7.38 -2.66 -13.87
C ILE A 99 -7.88 -4.11 -13.74
N TYR A 100 -9.12 -4.38 -14.15
CA TYR A 100 -9.76 -5.67 -13.94
C TYR A 100 -9.62 -6.64 -15.12
N GLU A 101 -9.24 -6.18 -16.30
CA GLU A 101 -9.01 -7.01 -17.49
C GLU A 101 -7.52 -7.36 -17.70
N LEU A 102 -6.62 -6.85 -16.86
CA LEU A 102 -5.23 -7.30 -16.83
C LEU A 102 -5.14 -8.80 -16.50
N ASP A 103 -4.17 -9.48 -17.12
CA ASP A 103 -3.85 -10.88 -16.84
C ASP A 103 -2.98 -10.97 -15.58
N TRP A 104 -3.63 -11.18 -14.44
CA TRP A 104 -3.00 -11.23 -13.13
C TRP A 104 -2.42 -12.62 -12.88
N GLN A 105 -1.11 -12.69 -12.69
CA GLN A 105 -0.36 -13.91 -12.40
C GLN A 105 0.12 -13.91 -10.94
N PRO A 106 0.09 -15.06 -10.24
CA PRO A 106 0.47 -15.13 -8.84
C PRO A 106 1.99 -15.09 -8.64
N TYR A 107 2.44 -14.29 -7.68
CA TYR A 107 3.84 -14.14 -7.28
C TYR A 107 3.96 -14.18 -5.74
N TYR A 108 5.06 -14.71 -5.23
CA TYR A 108 5.53 -14.49 -3.88
C TYR A 108 6.31 -13.18 -3.80
N ARG A 109 5.93 -12.31 -2.88
CA ARG A 109 6.76 -11.20 -2.43
C ARG A 109 7.53 -11.65 -1.20
N VAL A 110 8.80 -11.94 -1.39
CA VAL A 110 9.71 -12.39 -0.35
C VAL A 110 10.45 -11.17 0.19
N LYS A 111 10.45 -11.01 1.51
CA LYS A 111 11.13 -9.96 2.25
C LYS A 111 12.13 -10.59 3.19
N LEU A 112 13.36 -10.12 3.10
CA LEU A 112 14.40 -10.40 4.06
C LEU A 112 14.69 -9.11 4.80
N THR A 113 14.38 -9.09 6.09
CA THR A 113 14.64 -7.95 6.97
C THR A 113 15.79 -8.29 7.91
N SER A 114 16.76 -7.38 7.95
CA SER A 114 17.78 -7.35 9.00
C SER A 114 17.22 -6.54 10.17
N PRO A 115 17.31 -7.01 11.43
CA PRO A 115 16.93 -6.19 12.57
C PRO A 115 17.88 -5.00 12.65
N PHE A 116 17.32 -3.81 12.53
CA PHE A 116 17.96 -2.60 12.99
C PHE A 116 17.82 -2.56 14.50
N TYR A 117 18.97 -2.55 15.19
CA TYR A 117 19.13 -2.48 16.64
C TYR A 117 19.07 -3.80 17.42
N PHE A 118 19.88 -3.81 18.49
CA PHE A 118 19.92 -4.81 19.55
C PHE A 118 18.56 -4.89 20.25
N ASP A 119 17.61 -5.62 19.67
CA ASP A 119 16.45 -6.09 20.42
C ASP A 119 16.82 -7.43 21.05
N GLU A 120 16.54 -7.56 22.35
CA GLU A 120 16.88 -8.71 23.20
C GLU A 120 16.15 -10.01 22.78
N THR A 121 15.40 -9.98 21.68
CA THR A 121 14.56 -11.06 21.18
C THR A 121 14.87 -11.36 19.72
N GLY A 122 15.93 -12.13 19.49
CA GLY A 122 15.96 -13.01 18.33
C GLY A 122 17.12 -12.83 17.39
N THR A 123 17.58 -13.97 16.90
CA THR A 123 18.63 -14.23 15.93
C THR A 123 18.42 -13.49 14.60
N GLY A 124 18.71 -12.19 14.58
CA GLY A 124 19.44 -11.46 13.53
C GLY A 124 18.89 -11.38 12.10
N MET A 125 17.86 -12.13 11.72
CA MET A 125 17.36 -12.16 10.35
C MET A 125 15.95 -12.74 10.32
N SER A 126 15.02 -12.12 9.59
CA SER A 126 13.69 -12.69 9.35
C SER A 126 13.35 -12.75 7.87
N ILE A 127 12.76 -13.86 7.47
CA ILE A 127 12.19 -14.06 6.14
C ILE A 127 10.66 -14.04 6.29
N GLU A 128 10.03 -13.20 5.50
CA GLU A 128 8.58 -13.13 5.37
C GLU A 128 8.25 -13.27 3.89
N TYR A 129 7.21 -14.03 3.55
CA TYR A 129 6.71 -14.01 2.19
C TYR A 129 5.19 -13.95 2.17
N GLU A 130 4.65 -13.16 1.25
CA GLU A 130 3.21 -13.02 1.01
C GLU A 130 2.89 -13.30 -0.46
N THR A 131 1.69 -13.81 -0.72
CA THR A 131 1.20 -13.98 -2.10
C THR A 131 0.62 -12.67 -2.59
N ILE A 132 1.14 -12.19 -3.72
CA ILE A 132 0.64 -11.05 -4.47
C ILE A 132 0.27 -11.50 -5.89
N GLU A 133 -0.40 -10.64 -6.63
CA GLU A 133 -0.69 -10.88 -8.05
C GLU A 133 -0.06 -9.77 -8.89
N MET A 134 0.59 -10.12 -9.99
CA MET A 134 1.27 -9.18 -10.88
C MET A 134 0.69 -9.21 -12.29
N ALA A 135 0.66 -8.07 -12.96
CA ALA A 135 0.28 -7.95 -14.36
C ALA A 135 1.11 -6.86 -15.04
N GLN A 136 1.11 -6.83 -16.37
CA GLN A 136 1.78 -5.79 -17.16
C GLN A 136 0.77 -5.00 -17.98
N GLU A 137 0.82 -3.67 -17.88
CA GLU A 137 0.00 -2.73 -18.64
C GLU A 137 0.91 -1.76 -19.39
N ASP A 138 0.87 -1.73 -20.72
CA ASP A 138 1.66 -0.79 -21.56
C ASP A 138 3.15 -0.71 -21.18
N GLY A 139 3.75 -1.86 -20.87
CA GLY A 139 5.16 -1.97 -20.47
C GLY A 139 5.45 -1.66 -19.00
N LYS A 140 4.45 -1.22 -18.22
CA LYS A 140 4.55 -0.97 -16.78
C LYS A 140 4.08 -2.18 -15.98
N TRP A 141 4.81 -2.48 -14.92
CA TRP A 141 4.44 -3.55 -14.00
C TRP A 141 3.49 -3.04 -12.92
N MET A 142 2.51 -3.89 -12.66
CA MET A 142 1.40 -3.65 -11.77
C MET A 142 1.36 -4.82 -10.80
N TRP A 143 1.16 -4.54 -9.53
CA TRP A 143 0.98 -5.58 -8.53
C TRP A 143 -0.24 -5.24 -7.67
N ARG A 144 -0.97 -6.28 -7.28
CA ARG A 144 -2.12 -6.16 -6.40
C ARG A 144 -1.99 -7.13 -5.24
N TYR A 145 -2.41 -6.68 -4.08
CA TYR A 145 -2.41 -7.46 -2.85
C TYR A 145 -3.71 -7.23 -2.12
N GLN A 146 -4.14 -8.23 -1.35
CA GLN A 146 -5.34 -8.11 -0.55
C GLN A 146 -5.02 -7.26 0.68
N HIS A 147 -5.74 -6.15 0.84
CA HIS A 147 -5.61 -5.26 1.99
C HIS A 147 -7.02 -4.92 2.49
N ASN A 148 -7.30 -5.24 3.76
CA ASN A 148 -8.63 -5.15 4.35
C ASN A 148 -9.71 -5.93 3.56
N ARG A 149 -10.78 -5.24 3.12
CA ARG A 149 -11.95 -5.83 2.43
C ARG A 149 -11.82 -5.81 0.90
N GLY A 150 -10.66 -5.42 0.36
CA GLY A 150 -10.45 -5.32 -1.07
C GLY A 150 -9.01 -5.57 -1.50
N PHE A 151 -8.74 -5.20 -2.75
CA PHE A 151 -7.43 -5.28 -3.34
C PHE A 151 -6.86 -3.88 -3.44
N THR A 152 -5.60 -3.70 -3.08
CA THR A 152 -4.84 -2.51 -3.43
C THR A 152 -4.00 -2.82 -4.65
N VAL A 153 -4.01 -1.95 -5.65
CA VAL A 153 -3.22 -2.08 -6.89
C VAL A 153 -2.22 -0.93 -6.96
N GLU A 154 -0.94 -1.26 -7.01
CA GLU A 154 0.16 -0.30 -7.06
C GLU A 154 0.97 -0.49 -8.35
N GLU A 155 1.55 0.60 -8.85
CA GLU A 155 2.58 0.54 -9.90
C GLU A 155 3.89 0.17 -9.21
N GLY A 156 4.58 -0.86 -9.70
CA GLY A 156 5.83 -1.32 -9.12
C GLY A 156 6.51 -2.28 -10.06
N GLN A 157 7.76 -1.98 -10.42
CA GLN A 157 8.60 -2.95 -11.12
C GLN A 157 8.84 -4.16 -10.23
N PRO A 158 9.02 -5.37 -10.80
CA PRO A 158 9.64 -6.48 -10.10
C PRO A 158 11.07 -6.08 -9.76
N LYS A 159 11.20 -5.35 -8.65
CA LYS A 159 12.49 -5.00 -8.10
C LYS A 159 12.95 -6.22 -7.33
N THR A 160 14.02 -6.83 -7.83
CA THR A 160 15.03 -7.41 -6.95
C THR A 160 15.86 -6.23 -6.48
N GLY A 161 15.56 -5.72 -5.30
CA GLY A 161 16.13 -4.47 -4.79
C GLY A 161 16.46 -4.58 -3.32
N MET A 162 17.53 -3.90 -2.92
CA MET A 162 17.92 -3.71 -1.54
C MET A 162 17.62 -2.25 -1.21
N ASP A 163 16.56 -2.00 -0.45
CA ASP A 163 16.24 -0.67 0.06
C ASP A 163 16.76 -0.64 1.50
N GLU A 164 17.85 0.10 1.75
CA GLU A 164 18.61 0.29 3.00
C GLU A 164 18.82 -0.97 3.87
N ASP A 165 17.74 -1.62 4.36
CA ASP A 165 17.72 -2.72 5.33
C ASP A 165 16.75 -3.88 4.98
N GLU A 166 15.98 -3.73 3.89
CA GLU A 166 14.99 -4.70 3.40
C GLU A 166 15.38 -5.16 1.99
N MET A 167 15.62 -6.46 1.84
CA MET A 167 15.76 -7.08 0.53
C MET A 167 14.40 -7.66 0.12
N THR A 168 13.81 -7.11 -0.93
CA THR A 168 12.57 -7.63 -1.51
C THR A 168 12.87 -8.36 -2.81
N ALA A 169 12.31 -9.55 -2.98
CA ALA A 169 12.34 -10.32 -4.21
C ALA A 169 10.91 -10.75 -4.61
N LEU A 170 10.63 -10.69 -5.91
CA LEU A 170 9.37 -11.18 -6.48
C LEU A 170 9.64 -12.47 -7.25
N VAL A 171 8.98 -13.55 -6.83
CA VAL A 171 9.21 -14.90 -7.33
C VAL A 171 7.88 -15.47 -7.84
N PRO A 172 7.76 -15.99 -9.07
CA PRO A 172 6.51 -16.59 -9.54
C PRO A 172 6.06 -17.73 -8.61
N VAL A 173 4.74 -17.86 -8.39
CA VAL A 173 4.21 -19.00 -7.62
C VAL A 173 4.28 -20.25 -8.49
N THR A 174 5.28 -21.07 -8.24
CA THR A 174 5.45 -22.41 -8.82
C THR A 174 5.66 -23.43 -7.71
N GLU A 175 5.42 -24.71 -8.01
CA GLU A 175 5.67 -25.80 -7.05
C GLU A 175 7.14 -25.82 -6.62
N GLU A 176 8.06 -25.70 -7.59
CA GLU A 176 9.51 -25.62 -7.35
C GLU A 176 9.89 -24.46 -6.42
N ASN A 177 9.35 -23.26 -6.66
CA ASN A 177 9.65 -22.09 -5.83
C ASN A 177 9.06 -22.20 -4.43
N THR A 178 7.88 -22.83 -4.30
CA THR A 178 7.24 -23.05 -3.00
C THR A 178 8.10 -23.98 -2.15
N VAL A 179 8.52 -25.12 -2.71
CA VAL A 179 9.43 -26.07 -2.02
C VAL A 179 10.76 -25.41 -1.65
N ALA A 180 11.32 -24.59 -2.55
CA ALA A 180 12.56 -23.87 -2.28
C ALA A 180 12.42 -22.85 -1.14
N LEU A 181 11.33 -22.08 -1.11
CA LEU A 181 11.06 -21.10 -0.05
C LEU A 181 10.85 -21.78 1.30
N ASP A 182 10.08 -22.88 1.34
CA ASP A 182 9.86 -23.64 2.56
C ASP A 182 11.18 -24.22 3.10
N ALA A 183 12.03 -24.76 2.22
CA ALA A 183 13.35 -25.25 2.60
C ALA A 183 14.27 -24.13 3.14
N ILE A 184 14.20 -22.93 2.58
CA ILE A 184 14.96 -21.77 3.09
C ILE A 184 14.47 -21.39 4.48
N CYS A 185 13.15 -21.34 4.71
CA CYS A 185 12.58 -21.06 6.03
C CYS A 185 13.05 -22.08 7.07
N GLU A 186 13.00 -23.39 6.75
CA GLU A 186 13.47 -24.45 7.64
C GLU A 186 14.97 -24.31 7.97
N GLN A 187 15.80 -23.98 6.98
CA GLN A 187 17.24 -23.78 7.20
C GLN A 187 17.54 -22.55 8.06
N ILE A 188 16.80 -21.46 7.87
CA ILE A 188 16.92 -20.27 8.71
C ILE A 188 16.55 -20.65 10.15
N ASP A 189 15.43 -21.33 10.38
CA ASP A 189 15.04 -21.73 11.74
C ASP A 189 16.03 -22.70 12.39
N ALA A 190 16.61 -23.63 11.61
CA ALA A 190 17.69 -24.48 12.09
C ALA A 190 18.94 -23.68 12.47
N LEU A 191 19.33 -22.69 11.67
CA LEU A 191 20.45 -21.79 11.97
C LEU A 191 20.17 -20.96 13.22
N ARG A 192 18.97 -20.42 13.36
CA ARG A 192 18.53 -19.66 14.54
C ARG A 192 18.64 -20.51 15.80
N LYS A 193 18.17 -21.76 15.75
CA LYS A 193 18.30 -22.72 16.84
C LYS A 193 19.77 -22.99 17.17
N TYR A 194 20.60 -23.23 16.17
CA TYR A 194 22.03 -23.46 16.38
C TYR A 194 22.74 -22.27 17.03
N ILE A 195 22.46 -21.04 16.57
CA ILE A 195 23.01 -19.81 17.16
C ILE A 195 22.54 -19.66 18.60
N SER A 196 21.24 -19.89 18.87
CA SER A 196 20.68 -19.87 20.22
C SER A 196 21.38 -20.88 21.13
N ASP A 197 21.58 -22.11 20.66
CA ASP A 197 22.29 -23.16 21.41
C ASP A 197 23.76 -22.80 21.64
N PHE A 198 24.42 -22.16 20.68
CA PHE A 198 25.80 -21.70 20.80
C PHE A 198 25.95 -20.54 21.80
N MET A 199 24.97 -19.65 21.84
CA MET A 199 24.89 -18.51 22.77
C MET A 199 24.33 -18.90 24.15
N SER A 200 24.19 -20.20 24.43
CA SER A 200 23.79 -20.67 25.77
C SER A 200 24.82 -20.24 26.83
N PRO A 201 24.37 -19.87 28.04
CA PRO A 201 25.27 -19.46 29.13
C PRO A 201 26.39 -20.46 29.39
N GLU A 202 26.09 -21.76 29.30
CA GLU A 202 27.04 -22.85 29.53
C GLU A 202 28.17 -22.83 28.50
N LYS A 203 27.85 -22.68 27.20
CA LYS A 203 28.86 -22.62 26.13
C LYS A 203 29.64 -21.32 26.14
N ILE A 204 29.00 -20.20 26.49
CA ILE A 204 29.70 -18.93 26.70
C ILE A 204 30.73 -19.07 27.84
N GLN A 205 30.33 -19.63 28.97
CA GLN A 205 31.23 -19.86 30.11
C GLN A 205 32.36 -20.83 29.78
N GLU A 206 32.09 -21.90 29.02
CA GLU A 206 33.10 -22.85 28.58
C GLU A 206 34.11 -22.17 27.64
N THR A 207 33.64 -21.36 26.70
CA THR A 207 34.47 -20.63 25.74
C THR A 207 35.33 -19.58 26.45
N LEU A 208 34.74 -18.84 27.40
CA LEU A 208 35.47 -17.90 28.25
C LEU A 208 36.52 -18.60 29.11
N ARG A 209 36.21 -19.74 29.74
CA ARG A 209 37.20 -20.54 30.49
C ARG A 209 38.37 -20.97 29.62
N LYS A 210 38.10 -21.48 28.42
CA LYS A 210 39.12 -21.90 27.46
C LYS A 210 40.00 -20.73 27.02
N ALA A 211 39.40 -19.56 26.76
CA ALA A 211 40.14 -18.36 26.40
C ALA A 211 41.03 -17.86 27.55
N VAL A 212 40.51 -17.84 28.78
CA VAL A 212 41.26 -17.45 29.99
C VAL A 212 42.42 -18.43 30.26
N GLN A 213 42.22 -19.74 30.13
CA GLN A 213 43.28 -20.74 30.26
C GLN A 213 44.40 -20.59 29.23
N LYS A 214 44.09 -20.08 28.03
CA LYS A 214 45.07 -19.85 26.97
C LYS A 214 45.86 -18.55 27.14
N LEU A 215 45.31 -17.59 27.89
CA LEU A 215 45.89 -16.28 28.15
C LEU A 215 46.68 -16.20 29.46
N LEU A 216 46.47 -17.13 30.39
CA LEU A 216 47.24 -17.20 31.64
C LEU A 216 48.49 -18.07 31.43
N PRO A 217 49.71 -17.54 31.61
CA PRO A 217 50.92 -18.37 31.60
C PRO A 217 50.85 -19.39 32.74
N VAL A 218 51.27 -20.62 32.45
CA VAL A 218 51.42 -21.67 33.46
C VAL A 218 52.39 -21.15 34.53
N PRO A 219 52.02 -21.15 35.83
CA PRO A 219 52.95 -20.72 36.85
C PRO A 219 54.13 -21.69 36.87
N ASP A 220 55.33 -21.16 36.67
CA ASP A 220 56.56 -21.95 36.74
C ASP A 220 56.62 -22.65 38.10
N ALA A 221 56.47 -23.97 38.07
CA ALA A 221 56.63 -24.81 39.25
C ALA A 221 58.10 -24.74 39.67
N SER A 222 58.36 -23.96 40.72
CA SER A 222 59.65 -23.90 41.44
C SER A 222 59.80 -25.10 42.37
#